data_AF-A0A4W5MTR9-F1
#
_entry.id   AF-A0A4W5MTR9-F1
#
_cell.length_a   1.000
_cell.length_b   1.000
_cell.length_c   1.000
_cell.angle_alpha   90.00
_cell.angle_beta   90.00
_cell.angle_gamma   90.00
#
_symmetry.space_group_name_H-M   'P 1'
#
loop_
_entity.id
_entity.type
_entity.pdbx_description
1 polymer ?
#
loop_
_entity_poly.entity_id
_entity_poly.type
_entity_poly.pdbx_seq_one_letter_code
_entity_poly.pdbx_strand_id
1 'polypeptide(L)'
;MSWRGYSHWRENRLDYWSEYIHVRMHTRLILQHHLMCVCVSVCRNLRKTESRKTKLEEQLNSVGQKVNELKEKFQSRTTEAAKLEAEVSKAQETIQAAEQLIHQLDGEHTRWNAQVDEITEELDTLPRRAMLAAAFITYLSAAPEDRRRNSLETWMMASGLQSKTLKHTHRHTQTHTDTHRHTQTHTDTQTHTYTQP
;
A
#
# COMPACT_ATOMS: atom_id res chain seq x y z
N MET A 1 105.43 60.66 45.86
CA MET A 1 104.84 60.42 44.52
C MET A 1 104.01 59.14 44.59
N SER A 2 102.68 59.28 44.42
CA SER A 2 101.69 58.26 44.79
C SER A 2 101.56 57.16 43.72
N TRP A 3 102.30 56.06 43.90
CA TRP A 3 102.14 54.83 43.12
C TRP A 3 100.91 54.00 43.53
N ARG A 4 100.23 54.38 44.62
CA ARG A 4 99.00 53.71 45.10
C ARG A 4 97.79 53.91 44.18
N GLY A 5 97.76 54.97 43.37
CA GLY A 5 96.63 55.24 42.48
C GLY A 5 96.55 54.30 41.26
N TYR A 6 97.69 53.81 40.76
CA TYR A 6 97.76 53.03 39.52
C TYR A 6 97.41 51.54 39.70
N SER A 7 97.77 50.95 40.83
CA SER A 7 97.36 49.58 41.19
C SER A 7 95.85 49.53 41.41
N HIS A 8 95.30 50.51 42.16
CA HIS A 8 93.87 50.63 42.39
C HIS A 8 93.07 50.81 41.07
N TRP A 9 93.61 51.56 40.11
CA TRP A 9 92.98 51.72 38.78
C TRP A 9 93.02 50.44 37.94
N ARG A 10 94.05 49.60 38.09
CA ARG A 10 94.21 48.36 37.32
C ARG A 10 93.31 47.24 37.86
N GLU A 11 93.17 47.17 39.19
CA GLU A 11 92.29 46.23 39.90
C GLU A 11 90.81 46.56 39.64
N ASN A 12 90.42 47.84 39.77
CA ASN A 12 89.08 48.32 39.39
C ASN A 12 88.72 48.02 37.93
N ARG A 13 89.71 47.94 37.02
CA ARG A 13 89.48 47.66 35.60
C ARG A 13 89.24 46.16 35.34
N LEU A 14 89.92 45.27 36.06
CA LEU A 14 89.69 43.83 36.00
C LEU A 14 88.34 43.46 36.63
N ASP A 15 87.97 44.12 37.72
CA ASP A 15 86.64 43.97 38.34
C ASP A 15 85.53 44.45 37.40
N TYR A 16 85.71 45.60 36.74
CA TYR A 16 84.75 46.09 35.74
C TYR A 16 84.61 45.16 34.52
N TRP A 17 85.72 44.57 34.06
CA TRP A 17 85.70 43.62 32.95
C TRP A 17 85.06 42.28 33.36
N SER A 18 85.31 41.82 34.58
CA SER A 18 84.67 40.64 35.15
C SER A 18 83.17 40.86 35.30
N GLU A 19 82.74 41.98 35.88
CA GLU A 19 81.33 42.38 35.98
C GLU A 19 80.69 42.54 34.61
N TYR A 20 81.37 43.16 33.64
CA TYR A 20 80.85 43.30 32.29
C TYR A 20 80.63 41.95 31.60
N ILE A 21 81.57 41.01 31.74
CA ILE A 21 81.43 39.64 31.22
C ILE A 21 80.28 38.91 31.93
N HIS A 22 80.17 39.06 33.26
CA HIS A 22 79.10 38.46 34.06
C HIS A 22 77.71 39.00 33.67
N VAL A 23 77.57 40.33 33.57
CA VAL A 23 76.34 41.02 33.17
C VAL A 23 75.96 40.66 31.73
N ARG A 24 76.95 40.54 30.83
CA ARG A 24 76.72 40.14 29.42
C ARG A 24 76.34 38.65 29.29
N MET A 25 76.92 37.76 30.10
CA MET A 25 76.49 36.36 30.17
C MET A 25 75.09 36.24 30.78
N HIS A 26 74.80 36.97 31.84
CA HIS A 26 73.51 36.95 32.54
C HIS A 26 72.38 37.50 31.65
N THR A 27 72.59 38.62 30.97
CA THR A 27 71.62 39.18 30.00
C THR A 27 71.39 38.25 28.81
N ARG A 28 72.42 37.55 28.31
CA ARG A 28 72.26 36.52 27.27
C ARG A 28 71.45 35.33 27.76
N LEU A 29 71.68 34.84 28.99
CA LEU A 29 70.88 33.78 29.60
C LEU A 29 69.41 34.21 29.79
N ILE A 30 69.17 35.44 30.25
CA ILE A 30 67.81 35.98 30.43
C ILE A 30 67.08 36.06 29.09
N LEU A 31 67.73 36.60 28.05
CA LEU A 31 67.16 36.68 26.71
C LEU A 31 66.86 35.30 26.13
N GLN A 32 67.75 34.33 26.35
CA GLN A 32 67.55 32.95 25.91
C GLN A 32 66.39 32.27 26.66
N HIS A 33 66.27 32.51 27.97
CA HIS A 33 65.15 32.03 28.78
C HIS A 33 63.82 32.68 28.37
N HIS A 34 63.79 33.99 28.12
CA HIS A 34 62.60 34.69 27.61
C HIS A 34 62.18 34.14 26.24
N LEU A 35 63.13 33.95 25.32
CA LEU A 35 62.87 33.39 24.00
C LEU A 35 62.34 31.95 24.09
N MET A 36 62.91 31.13 24.97
CA MET A 36 62.42 29.78 25.26
C MET A 36 61.00 29.80 25.84
N CYS A 37 60.71 30.70 26.79
CA CYS A 37 59.42 30.80 27.44
C CYS A 37 58.32 31.26 26.45
N VAL A 38 58.64 32.21 25.57
CA VAL A 38 57.76 32.65 24.47
C VAL A 38 57.54 31.50 23.48
N CYS A 39 58.59 30.80 23.06
CA CYS A 39 58.48 29.65 22.16
C CYS A 39 57.58 28.55 22.75
N VAL A 40 57.78 28.18 24.02
CA VAL A 40 56.95 27.20 24.72
C VAL A 40 55.49 27.66 24.82
N SER A 41 55.23 28.94 25.09
CA SER A 41 53.88 29.52 25.12
C SER A 41 53.18 29.41 23.76
N VAL A 42 53.87 29.78 22.67
CA VAL A 42 53.34 29.70 21.31
C VAL A 42 53.07 28.25 20.92
N CYS A 43 54.00 27.32 21.17
CA CYS A 43 53.79 25.89 20.93
C CYS A 43 52.60 25.34 21.72
N ARG A 44 52.40 25.77 22.96
CA ARG A 44 51.26 25.36 23.78
C ARG A 44 49.94 25.87 23.19
N ASN A 45 49.89 27.12 22.75
CA ASN A 45 48.70 27.69 22.12
C ASN A 45 48.39 27.04 20.77
N LEU A 46 49.42 26.77 19.95
CA LEU A 46 49.25 26.06 18.68
C LEU A 46 48.66 24.67 18.90
N ARG A 47 49.22 23.89 19.85
CA ARG A 47 48.67 22.57 20.23
C ARG A 47 47.22 22.65 20.70
N LYS A 48 46.84 23.68 21.46
CA LYS A 48 45.45 23.88 21.88
C LYS A 48 44.54 24.12 20.67
N THR A 49 44.92 25.01 19.76
CA THR A 49 44.13 25.28 18.55
C THR A 49 44.02 24.05 17.65
N GLU A 50 45.11 23.30 17.48
CA GLU A 50 45.17 22.06 16.72
C GLU A 50 44.27 20.97 17.32
N SER A 51 44.28 20.81 18.65
CA SER A 51 43.36 19.89 19.35
C SER A 51 41.88 20.27 19.21
N ARG A 52 41.58 21.57 19.11
CA ARG A 52 40.21 22.06 18.87
C ARG A 52 39.78 21.79 17.43
N LYS A 53 40.68 22.00 16.47
CA LYS A 53 40.43 21.72 15.05
C LYS A 53 40.14 20.24 14.83
N THR A 54 41.02 19.35 15.31
CA THR A 54 40.85 17.89 15.20
C THR A 54 39.54 17.43 15.83
N LYS A 55 39.17 17.94 17.00
CA LYS A 55 37.89 17.62 17.65
C LYS A 55 36.67 18.04 16.81
N LEU A 56 36.72 19.21 16.17
CA LEU A 56 35.64 19.65 15.28
C LEU A 56 35.58 18.82 14.01
N GLU A 57 36.72 18.41 13.45
CA GLU A 57 36.79 17.52 12.30
C GLU A 57 36.20 16.13 12.62
N GLU A 58 36.50 15.58 13.80
CA GLU A 58 35.89 14.33 14.28
C GLU A 58 34.38 14.44 14.44
N GLN A 59 33.89 15.53 15.07
CA GLN A 59 32.45 15.75 15.22
C GLN A 59 31.75 15.93 13.87
N LEU A 60 32.38 16.66 12.93
CA LEU A 60 31.83 16.85 11.59
C LEU A 60 31.76 15.52 10.83
N ASN A 61 32.81 14.69 10.91
CA ASN A 61 32.80 13.36 10.32
C ASN A 61 31.74 12.45 10.95
N SER A 62 31.59 12.49 12.28
CA SER A 62 30.56 11.73 13.00
C SER A 62 29.15 12.13 12.57
N VAL A 63 28.87 13.44 12.47
CA VAL A 63 27.59 13.94 11.96
C VAL A 63 27.40 13.55 10.50
N GLY A 64 28.43 13.66 9.67
CA GLY A 64 28.40 13.22 8.27
C GLY A 64 28.03 11.74 8.11
N GLN A 65 28.64 10.86 8.92
CA GLN A 65 28.27 9.45 8.97
C GLN A 65 26.81 9.27 9.39
N LYS A 66 26.35 9.98 10.41
CA LYS A 66 24.97 9.84 10.90
C LYS A 66 23.94 10.32 9.88
N VAL A 67 24.24 11.41 9.17
CA VAL A 67 23.40 11.93 8.08
C VAL A 67 23.31 10.92 6.93
N ASN A 68 24.44 10.30 6.55
CA ASN A 68 24.43 9.27 5.51
C ASN A 68 23.62 8.03 5.93
N GLU A 69 23.80 7.54 7.16
CA GLU A 69 23.03 6.42 7.70
C GLU A 69 21.51 6.72 7.70
N LEU A 70 21.12 7.92 8.14
CA LEU A 70 19.72 8.33 8.13
C LEU A 70 19.16 8.47 6.72
N LYS A 71 19.97 8.97 5.78
CA LYS A 71 19.60 9.09 4.36
C LYS A 71 19.35 7.71 3.74
N GLU A 72 20.21 6.74 4.00
CA GLU A 72 20.04 5.35 3.53
C GLU A 72 18.77 4.72 4.12
N LYS A 73 18.56 4.86 5.43
CA LYS A 73 17.35 4.36 6.10
C LYS A 73 16.08 5.01 5.56
N PHE A 74 16.11 6.32 5.30
CA PHE A 74 14.99 7.03 4.72
C PHE A 74 14.68 6.53 3.31
N GLN A 75 15.70 6.39 2.46
CA GLN A 75 15.53 5.86 1.10
C GLN A 75 14.94 4.45 1.12
N SER A 76 15.50 3.55 1.93
CA SER A 76 14.98 2.18 2.07
C SER A 76 13.51 2.16 2.52
N ARG A 77 13.15 2.96 3.52
CA ARG A 77 11.76 3.02 4.01
C ARG A 77 10.81 3.62 2.98
N THR A 78 11.23 4.64 2.24
CA THR A 78 10.41 5.22 1.17
C THR A 78 10.16 4.21 0.06
N THR A 79 11.18 3.43 -0.34
CA THR A 79 10.99 2.36 -1.32
C THR A 79 10.09 1.24 -0.82
N GLU A 80 10.21 0.87 0.45
CA GLU A 80 9.38 -0.17 1.07
C GLU A 80 7.94 0.29 1.21
N ALA A 81 7.71 1.55 1.62
CA ALA A 81 6.38 2.14 1.69
C ALA A 81 5.71 2.17 0.32
N ALA A 82 6.41 2.62 -0.73
CA ALA A 82 5.86 2.62 -2.10
C ALA A 82 5.52 1.21 -2.59
N LYS A 83 6.33 0.20 -2.23
CA LYS A 83 6.04 -1.21 -2.53
C LYS A 83 4.78 -1.69 -1.81
N LEU A 84 4.67 -1.41 -0.52
CA LEU A 84 3.49 -1.78 0.28
C LEU A 84 2.22 -1.10 -0.24
N GLU A 85 2.28 0.17 -0.63
CA GLU A 85 1.16 0.89 -1.24
C GLU A 85 0.69 0.21 -2.53
N ALA A 86 1.62 -0.22 -3.39
CA ALA A 86 1.28 -0.96 -4.61
C ALA A 86 0.64 -2.32 -4.32
N GLU A 87 1.15 -3.05 -3.32
CA GLU A 87 0.58 -4.35 -2.90
C GLU A 87 -0.84 -4.18 -2.31
N VAL A 88 -1.06 -3.13 -1.52
CA VAL A 88 -2.38 -2.80 -0.97
C VAL A 88 -3.36 -2.44 -2.08
N SER A 89 -2.96 -1.64 -3.08
CA SER A 89 -3.82 -1.31 -4.22
C SER A 89 -4.28 -2.56 -4.96
N LYS A 90 -3.34 -3.47 -5.25
CA LYS A 90 -3.64 -4.73 -5.95
C LYS A 90 -4.58 -5.63 -5.13
N ALA A 91 -4.38 -5.70 -3.81
CA ALA A 91 -5.27 -6.45 -2.94
C ALA A 91 -6.68 -5.84 -2.94
N GLN A 92 -6.79 -4.50 -2.90
CA GLN A 92 -8.07 -3.80 -2.94
C GLN A 92 -8.83 -4.04 -4.24
N GLU A 93 -8.14 -4.01 -5.39
CA GLU A 93 -8.74 -4.35 -6.69
C GLU A 93 -9.29 -5.78 -6.72
N THR A 94 -8.54 -6.72 -6.12
CA THR A 94 -8.97 -8.13 -6.04
C THR A 94 -10.21 -8.28 -5.16
N ILE A 95 -10.26 -7.57 -4.03
CA ILE A 95 -11.43 -7.56 -3.14
C ILE A 95 -12.64 -6.97 -3.86
N GLN A 96 -12.49 -5.83 -4.53
CA GLN A 96 -13.59 -5.21 -5.29
C GLN A 96 -14.13 -6.13 -6.38
N ALA A 97 -13.26 -6.83 -7.10
CA ALA A 97 -13.68 -7.82 -8.09
C ALA A 97 -14.45 -8.98 -7.44
N ALA A 98 -13.98 -9.47 -6.29
CA ALA A 98 -14.69 -10.52 -5.54
C ALA A 98 -16.05 -10.04 -5.01
N GLU A 99 -16.14 -8.82 -4.50
CA GLU A 99 -17.40 -8.21 -4.04
C GLU A 99 -18.43 -8.09 -5.17
N GLN A 100 -17.99 -7.67 -6.37
CA GLN A 100 -18.86 -7.63 -7.55
C GLN A 100 -19.40 -9.01 -7.92
N LEU A 101 -18.54 -10.03 -7.90
CA LEU A 101 -18.96 -11.41 -8.15
C LEU A 101 -19.98 -11.88 -7.11
N ILE A 102 -19.74 -11.61 -5.83
CA ILE A 102 -20.69 -11.97 -4.76
C ILE A 102 -22.06 -11.31 -4.99
N HIS A 103 -22.09 -10.03 -5.36
CA HIS A 103 -23.34 -9.34 -5.68
C HIS A 103 -24.07 -9.96 -6.88
N GLN A 104 -23.35 -10.38 -7.91
CA GLN A 104 -23.94 -11.11 -9.04
C GLN A 104 -24.49 -12.46 -8.60
N LEU A 105 -23.73 -13.22 -7.81
CA LEU A 105 -24.15 -14.52 -7.27
C LEU A 105 -25.38 -14.41 -6.36
N ASP A 106 -25.52 -13.32 -5.60
CA ASP A 106 -26.69 -13.12 -4.73
C ASP A 106 -27.99 -12.93 -5.52
N GLY A 107 -27.91 -12.19 -6.64
CA GLY A 107 -29.02 -12.06 -7.59
C GLY A 107 -29.38 -13.40 -8.25
N GLU A 108 -28.36 -14.18 -8.65
CA GLU A 108 -28.57 -15.53 -9.20
C GLU A 108 -29.18 -16.48 -8.17
N HIS A 109 -28.67 -16.46 -6.94
CA HIS A 109 -29.18 -17.28 -5.84
C HIS A 109 -30.66 -16.96 -5.56
N THR A 110 -31.03 -15.68 -5.49
CA THR A 110 -32.42 -15.27 -5.31
C THR A 110 -33.31 -15.78 -6.45
N ARG A 111 -32.84 -15.66 -7.70
CA ARG A 111 -33.56 -16.14 -8.88
C ARG A 111 -33.71 -17.66 -8.88
N TRP A 112 -32.65 -18.41 -8.57
CA TRP A 112 -32.70 -19.87 -8.53
C TRP A 112 -33.61 -20.38 -7.42
N ASN A 113 -33.60 -19.75 -6.25
CA ASN A 113 -34.54 -20.10 -5.19
C ASN A 113 -36.00 -19.85 -5.60
N ALA A 114 -36.29 -18.72 -6.23
CA ALA A 114 -37.63 -18.46 -6.75
C ALA A 114 -38.06 -19.50 -7.81
N GLN A 115 -37.13 -19.93 -8.69
CA GLN A 115 -37.40 -20.98 -9.67
C GLN A 115 -37.61 -22.36 -9.02
N VAL A 116 -36.87 -22.66 -7.95
CA VAL A 116 -37.05 -23.89 -7.17
C VAL A 116 -38.41 -23.90 -6.50
N ASP A 117 -38.84 -22.78 -5.92
CA ASP A 117 -40.16 -22.64 -5.30
C ASP A 117 -41.28 -22.82 -6.34
N GLU A 118 -41.16 -22.17 -7.50
CA GLU A 118 -42.11 -22.28 -8.63
C GLU A 118 -42.22 -23.73 -9.13
N ILE A 119 -41.10 -24.40 -9.37
CA ILE A 119 -41.08 -25.81 -9.81
C ILE A 119 -41.64 -26.74 -8.72
N THR A 120 -41.41 -26.44 -7.44
CA THR A 120 -41.93 -27.25 -6.33
C THR A 120 -43.45 -27.13 -6.25
N GLU A 121 -44.01 -25.94 -6.44
CA GLU A 121 -45.46 -25.74 -6.53
C GLU A 121 -46.06 -26.44 -7.76
N GLU A 122 -45.40 -26.32 -8.92
CA GLU A 122 -45.81 -27.05 -10.12
C GLU A 122 -45.81 -28.56 -9.88
N LEU A 123 -44.79 -29.09 -9.22
CA LEU A 123 -44.65 -30.52 -8.94
C LEU A 123 -45.75 -31.03 -8.01
N ASP A 124 -46.14 -30.28 -6.97
CA ASP A 124 -47.25 -30.66 -6.08
C ASP A 124 -48.60 -30.68 -6.82
N THR A 125 -48.81 -29.74 -7.74
CA THR A 125 -50.08 -29.64 -8.48
C THR A 125 -50.15 -30.56 -9.71
N LEU A 126 -49.01 -31.06 -10.20
CA LEU A 126 -48.90 -31.85 -11.42
C LEU A 126 -49.74 -33.13 -11.43
N PRO A 127 -49.79 -33.97 -10.37
CA PRO A 127 -50.58 -35.20 -10.39
C PRO A 127 -52.08 -34.95 -10.58
N ARG A 128 -52.61 -33.91 -9.93
CA ARG A 128 -54.02 -33.51 -10.05
C ARG A 128 -54.33 -32.99 -11.45
N ARG A 129 -53.43 -32.17 -12.02
CA ARG A 129 -53.56 -31.66 -13.39
C ARG A 129 -53.50 -32.80 -14.43
N ALA A 130 -52.56 -33.73 -14.27
CA ALA A 130 -52.40 -34.87 -15.17
C ALA A 130 -53.62 -35.79 -15.14
N MET A 131 -54.17 -36.04 -13.94
CA MET A 131 -55.40 -36.81 -13.76
C MET A 131 -56.60 -36.16 -14.45
N LEU A 132 -56.79 -34.84 -14.29
CA LEU A 132 -57.85 -34.10 -14.98
C LEU A 132 -57.69 -34.15 -16.50
N ALA A 133 -56.47 -34.00 -17.01
CA ALA A 133 -56.19 -34.11 -18.45
C ALA A 133 -56.52 -35.51 -18.99
N ALA A 134 -56.14 -36.56 -18.27
CA ALA A 134 -56.46 -37.93 -18.64
C ALA A 134 -57.98 -38.20 -18.61
N ALA A 135 -58.68 -37.75 -17.57
CA ALA A 135 -60.14 -37.87 -17.46
C ALA A 135 -60.88 -37.09 -18.57
N PHE A 136 -60.36 -35.92 -18.94
CA PHE A 136 -60.89 -35.12 -20.04
C PHE A 136 -60.79 -35.85 -21.39
N ILE A 137 -59.60 -36.38 -21.71
CA ILE A 137 -59.37 -37.10 -22.98
C ILE A 137 -60.23 -38.36 -23.07
N THR A 138 -60.34 -39.10 -21.97
CA THR A 138 -61.05 -40.39 -21.92
C THR A 138 -62.57 -40.24 -21.93
N TYR A 139 -63.14 -39.30 -21.17
CA TYR A 139 -64.60 -39.22 -20.96
C TYR A 139 -65.28 -38.03 -21.64
N LEU A 140 -64.56 -36.94 -21.94
CA LEU A 140 -65.16 -35.69 -22.43
C LEU A 140 -64.76 -35.32 -23.86
N SER A 141 -64.01 -36.17 -24.55
CA SER A 141 -63.54 -35.93 -25.93
C SER A 141 -64.68 -35.82 -26.95
N ALA A 142 -65.74 -36.63 -26.82
CA ALA A 142 -66.92 -36.59 -27.68
C ALA A 142 -68.10 -35.79 -27.11
N ALA A 143 -67.95 -35.17 -25.93
CA ALA A 143 -69.02 -34.44 -25.27
C ALA A 143 -69.18 -33.01 -25.83
N PRO A 144 -70.41 -32.45 -25.87
CA PRO A 144 -70.65 -31.06 -26.21
C PRO A 144 -70.00 -30.11 -25.21
N GLU A 145 -69.69 -28.89 -25.64
CA GLU A 145 -68.87 -27.93 -24.88
C GLU A 145 -69.45 -27.61 -23.50
N ASP A 146 -70.77 -27.44 -23.40
CA ASP A 146 -71.43 -27.12 -22.13
C ASP A 146 -71.24 -28.22 -21.08
N ARG A 147 -71.35 -29.50 -21.48
CA ARG A 147 -71.13 -30.62 -20.56
C ARG A 147 -69.67 -30.73 -20.15
N ARG A 148 -68.75 -30.48 -21.08
CA ARG A 148 -67.30 -30.49 -20.81
C ARG A 148 -66.93 -29.41 -19.81
N ARG A 149 -67.48 -28.19 -19.97
CA ARG A 149 -67.28 -27.07 -19.05
C ARG A 149 -67.78 -27.37 -17.64
N ASN A 150 -69.04 -27.81 -17.51
CA ASN A 150 -69.64 -28.14 -16.20
C ASN A 150 -68.91 -29.30 -15.49
N SER A 151 -68.52 -30.33 -16.24
CA SER A 151 -67.79 -31.48 -15.68
C SER A 151 -66.38 -31.09 -15.24
N LEU A 152 -65.68 -30.29 -16.04
CA LEU A 152 -64.34 -29.80 -15.71
C LEU A 152 -64.37 -28.89 -14.48
N GLU A 153 -65.35 -28.00 -14.36
CA GLU A 153 -65.53 -27.13 -13.19
C GLU A 153 -65.77 -27.96 -11.91
N THR A 154 -66.64 -28.97 -12.00
CA THR A 154 -66.92 -29.90 -10.89
C THR A 154 -65.66 -30.66 -10.47
N TRP A 155 -64.87 -31.16 -11.43
CA TRP A 155 -63.65 -31.92 -11.13
C TRP A 155 -62.51 -31.04 -10.60
N MET A 156 -62.41 -29.79 -11.06
CA MET A 156 -61.46 -28.82 -10.53
C MET A 156 -61.78 -28.46 -9.07
N MET A 157 -63.06 -28.24 -8.76
CA MET A 157 -63.55 -28.02 -7.40
C MET A 157 -63.24 -29.21 -6.49
N ALA A 158 -63.51 -30.44 -6.95
CA ALA A 158 -63.25 -31.65 -6.18
C ALA A 158 -61.75 -31.92 -5.96
N SER A 159 -60.90 -31.51 -6.91
CA SER A 159 -59.44 -31.68 -6.83
C SER A 159 -58.73 -30.54 -6.09
N GLY A 160 -59.47 -29.52 -5.61
CA GLY A 160 -58.89 -28.35 -4.94
C GLY A 160 -57.97 -27.51 -5.84
N LEU A 161 -58.11 -27.62 -7.16
CA LEU A 161 -57.29 -26.86 -8.13
C LEU A 161 -57.98 -25.52 -8.45
N GLN A 162 -57.27 -24.41 -8.27
CA GLN A 162 -57.79 -23.10 -8.67
C GLN A 162 -57.60 -22.84 -10.17
N SER A 163 -58.48 -22.01 -10.76
CA SER A 163 -58.44 -21.61 -12.19
C SER A 163 -57.09 -21.03 -12.66
N LYS A 164 -56.31 -20.44 -11.74
CA LYS A 164 -54.98 -19.87 -12.03
C LYS A 164 -53.92 -20.95 -12.30
N THR A 165 -54.09 -22.16 -11.80
CA THR A 165 -53.11 -23.27 -11.86
C THR A 165 -52.93 -23.86 -13.27
N LEU A 166 -53.91 -23.68 -14.16
CA LEU A 166 -53.82 -24.16 -15.55
C LEU A 166 -53.02 -23.22 -16.48
N LYS A 167 -52.80 -21.97 -16.07
CA LYS A 167 -52.16 -20.93 -16.89
C LYS A 167 -50.63 -21.02 -16.90
N HIS A 168 -50.04 -21.76 -15.96
CA HIS A 168 -48.58 -21.79 -15.76
C HIS A 168 -47.83 -22.48 -16.92
N THR A 169 -48.50 -23.39 -17.62
CA THR A 169 -47.92 -24.16 -18.74
C THR A 169 -47.44 -23.31 -19.92
N HIS A 170 -47.90 -22.05 -20.06
CA HIS A 170 -47.52 -21.19 -21.20
C HIS A 170 -46.20 -20.44 -20.98
N ARG A 171 -45.80 -20.20 -19.72
CA ARG A 171 -44.66 -19.33 -19.41
C ARG A 171 -43.30 -19.96 -19.75
N HIS A 172 -43.13 -21.26 -19.50
CA HIS A 172 -41.87 -21.96 -19.80
C HIS A 172 -41.59 -22.14 -21.30
N THR A 173 -42.64 -22.20 -22.14
CA THR A 173 -42.47 -22.20 -23.60
C THR A 173 -42.04 -20.83 -24.16
N GLN A 174 -42.44 -19.71 -23.53
CA GLN A 174 -42.04 -18.36 -23.96
C GLN A 174 -40.56 -18.08 -23.73
N THR A 175 -39.99 -18.55 -22.61
CA THR A 175 -38.58 -18.32 -22.28
C THR A 175 -37.61 -18.98 -23.26
N HIS A 176 -37.98 -20.10 -23.88
CA HIS A 176 -37.15 -20.76 -24.90
C HIS A 176 -37.15 -20.00 -26.23
N THR A 177 -38.27 -19.38 -26.61
CA THR A 177 -38.38 -18.54 -27.81
C THR A 177 -37.69 -17.19 -27.63
N ASP A 178 -37.80 -16.55 -26.47
CA ASP A 178 -37.13 -15.26 -26.21
C ASP A 178 -35.62 -15.39 -26.08
N THR A 179 -35.11 -16.50 -25.53
CA THR A 179 -33.66 -16.77 -25.47
C THR A 179 -33.07 -16.87 -26.89
N HIS A 180 -33.69 -17.65 -27.78
CA HIS A 180 -33.25 -17.79 -29.17
C HIS A 180 -33.35 -16.46 -29.95
N ARG A 181 -34.36 -15.63 -29.68
CA ARG A 181 -34.54 -14.33 -30.32
C ARG A 181 -33.45 -13.33 -29.91
N HIS A 182 -33.02 -13.38 -28.65
CA HIS A 182 -32.00 -12.49 -28.09
C HIS A 182 -30.57 -12.90 -28.47
N THR A 183 -30.30 -14.20 -28.65
CA THR A 183 -29.01 -14.68 -29.17
C THR A 183 -28.81 -14.27 -30.64
N GLN A 184 -29.84 -14.33 -31.48
CA GLN A 184 -29.75 -13.91 -32.89
C GLN A 184 -29.39 -12.42 -33.05
N THR A 185 -30.00 -11.55 -32.25
CA THR A 185 -29.80 -10.08 -32.36
C THR A 185 -28.41 -9.64 -31.93
N HIS A 186 -27.77 -10.37 -31.01
CA HIS A 186 -26.40 -10.09 -30.57
C HIS A 186 -25.38 -10.46 -31.67
N THR A 187 -25.60 -11.55 -32.40
CA THR A 187 -24.77 -11.96 -33.54
C THR A 187 -24.92 -11.02 -34.73
N ASP A 188 -26.14 -10.57 -35.02
CA ASP A 188 -26.42 -9.65 -36.13
C ASP A 188 -25.81 -8.25 -35.87
N THR A 189 -25.81 -7.78 -34.62
CA THR A 189 -25.19 -6.51 -34.23
C THR A 189 -23.67 -6.57 -34.38
N GLN A 190 -23.03 -7.68 -33.97
CA GLN A 190 -21.60 -7.88 -34.14
C GLN A 190 -21.20 -7.96 -35.62
N THR A 191 -22.03 -8.60 -36.46
CA THR A 191 -21.75 -8.71 -37.91
C THR A 191 -21.88 -7.37 -38.65
N HIS A 192 -22.76 -6.48 -38.17
CA HIS A 192 -22.97 -5.15 -38.75
C HIS A 192 -21.87 -4.14 -38.37
N THR A 193 -21.17 -4.33 -37.24
CA THR A 193 -20.02 -3.49 -36.83
C THR A 193 -18.75 -3.80 -37.64
N TYR A 194 -18.62 -5.00 -38.20
CA TYR A 194 -17.45 -5.41 -39.00
C TYR A 194 -17.60 -5.24 -40.51
N THR A 195 -18.77 -4.79 -40.99
CA THR A 195 -19.08 -4.69 -42.44
C THR A 195 -19.48 -3.28 -42.87
N GLN A 196 -19.26 -2.25 -42.05
CA GLN A 196 -19.35 -0.86 -42.51
C GLN A 196 -17.95 -0.37 -42.92
N PRO A 197 -17.78 0.15 -44.15
CA PRO A 197 -16.50 0.70 -44.62
C PRO A 197 -16.09 1.97 -43.88
#